data_AF-A0A936W1E0-F1
#
_entry.id   AF-A0A936W1E0-F1
#
_cell.length_a   1.000
_cell.length_b   1.000
_cell.length_c   1.000
_cell.angle_alpha   90.00
_cell.angle_beta   90.00
_cell.angle_gamma   90.00
#
_symmetry.space_group_name_H-M   'P 1'
#
loop_
_entity.id
_entity.type
_entity.pdbx_description
1 polymer ?
#
loop_
_entity_poly.entity_id
_entity_poly.type
_entity_poly.pdbx_seq_one_letter_code
_entity_poly.pdbx_strand_id
1 'polypeptide(L)'
;MALSASPFTNNGTIAPGLSPGILTMTGSSPLSANSILSIEVAGNGGPGVSNGHDKLIYNSNLTLNGTLTVVETASTLQDTFSVLQLTSGTLSGDFVNTNLPQFYSYQITSNEVLVMKITSSLMCPADMMVIPQPDNARQSLMASMRM
;
A
#
# COMPACT_ATOMS: atom_id res chain seq x y z
N MET A 1 9.54 34.16 29.52
CA MET A 1 8.28 33.60 29.00
C MET A 1 8.66 32.63 27.90
N ALA A 2 8.49 31.33 28.10
CA ALA A 2 8.68 30.34 27.03
C ALA A 2 7.36 30.26 26.25
N LEU A 3 7.41 30.52 24.95
CA LEU A 3 6.28 30.24 24.05
C LEU A 3 6.22 28.71 23.88
N SER A 4 5.19 28.08 24.43
CA SER A 4 4.89 26.68 24.10
C SER A 4 4.37 26.64 22.66
N ALA A 5 5.15 26.06 21.75
CA ALA A 5 4.67 25.80 20.40
C ALA A 5 3.51 24.79 20.47
N SER A 6 2.33 25.18 19.98
CA SER A 6 1.25 24.22 19.77
C SER A 6 1.66 23.28 18.64
N PRO A 7 1.49 21.95 18.79
CA PRO A 7 1.72 21.04 17.68
C PRO A 7 0.84 21.43 16.49
N PHE A 8 1.41 21.41 15.29
CA PHE A 8 0.66 21.58 14.05
C PHE A 8 -0.08 20.28 13.74
N THR A 9 -1.39 20.36 13.57
CA THR A 9 -2.23 19.23 13.16
C THR A 9 -2.91 19.59 11.85
N ASN A 10 -2.69 18.78 10.81
CA ASN A 10 -3.34 18.97 9.52
C ASN A 10 -4.60 18.10 9.47
N ASN A 11 -5.79 18.70 9.30
CA ASN A 11 -7.04 17.96 9.10
C ASN A 11 -7.49 17.95 7.63
N GLY A 12 -6.64 18.41 6.72
CA GLY A 12 -6.88 18.45 5.29
C GLY A 12 -5.97 17.51 4.51
N THR A 13 -5.81 17.81 3.22
CA THR A 13 -5.02 17.02 2.28
C THR A 13 -3.56 17.48 2.26
N ILE A 14 -2.65 16.52 2.35
CA ILE A 14 -1.22 16.65 2.10
C ILE A 14 -0.96 15.99 0.75
N ALA A 15 -0.68 16.80 -0.27
CA ALA A 15 -0.30 16.36 -1.61
C ALA A 15 1.12 16.87 -1.92
N PRO A 16 2.09 15.99 -2.21
CA PRO A 16 3.46 16.42 -2.49
C PRO A 16 3.63 17.24 -3.78
N GLY A 17 3.64 18.57 -3.68
CA GLY A 17 4.18 19.48 -4.71
C GLY A 17 3.40 19.54 -6.03
N LEU A 18 4.10 19.89 -7.12
CA LEU A 18 3.57 19.79 -8.49
C LEU A 18 3.80 18.36 -8.97
N SER A 19 2.72 17.60 -9.04
CA SER A 19 2.77 16.15 -9.17
C SER A 19 3.28 15.66 -10.53
N PRO A 20 4.15 14.62 -10.56
CA PRO A 20 4.78 14.01 -9.39
C PRO A 20 5.79 14.94 -8.67
N GLY A 21 5.71 15.06 -7.33
CA GLY A 21 6.50 16.01 -6.53
C GLY A 21 7.04 15.44 -5.20
N ILE A 22 7.96 16.20 -4.56
CA ILE A 22 8.54 15.86 -3.25
C ILE A 22 8.16 16.94 -2.24
N LEU A 23 7.58 16.51 -1.12
CA LEU A 23 7.34 17.37 0.04
C LEU A 23 8.22 16.91 1.20
N THR A 24 9.00 17.83 1.76
CA THR A 24 9.79 17.58 2.97
C THR A 24 9.16 18.33 4.14
N MET A 25 8.80 17.61 5.21
CA MET A 25 8.23 18.18 6.43
C MET A 25 9.11 17.86 7.63
N THR A 26 9.12 18.78 8.60
CA THR A 26 9.83 18.63 9.87
C THR A 26 8.96 19.07 11.03
N GLY A 27 9.25 18.59 12.24
CA GLY A 27 8.57 19.03 13.48
C GLY A 27 7.59 18.00 14.06
N SER A 28 6.41 18.48 14.48
CA SER A 28 5.36 17.63 15.07
C SER A 28 4.58 16.88 13.99
N SER A 29 4.12 15.65 14.30
CA SER A 29 3.37 14.81 13.35
C SER A 29 2.22 15.59 12.70
N PRO A 30 2.24 15.77 11.36
CA PRO A 30 1.21 16.51 10.66
C PRO A 30 -0.07 15.67 10.49
N LEU A 31 0.00 14.35 10.68
CA LEU A 31 -1.11 13.42 10.45
C LEU A 31 -2.02 13.31 11.67
N SER A 32 -3.31 13.34 11.41
CA SER A 32 -4.43 13.16 12.31
C SER A 32 -5.44 12.18 11.70
N ALA A 33 -6.45 11.79 12.46
CA ALA A 33 -7.50 10.88 11.98
C ALA A 33 -8.30 11.44 10.77
N ASN A 34 -8.25 12.75 10.54
CA ASN A 34 -8.95 13.40 9.42
C ASN A 34 -8.00 13.81 8.28
N SER A 35 -6.68 13.60 8.41
CA SER A 35 -5.74 13.93 7.35
C SER A 35 -5.90 13.00 6.16
N ILE A 36 -5.62 13.53 4.96
CA ILE A 36 -5.48 12.73 3.75
C ILE A 36 -4.05 12.90 3.25
N LEU A 37 -3.30 11.80 3.12
CA LEU A 37 -2.06 11.79 2.34
C LEU A 37 -2.42 11.36 0.91
N SER A 38 -2.29 12.29 -0.04
CA SER A 38 -2.57 12.04 -1.46
C SER A 38 -1.26 11.86 -2.21
N ILE A 39 -1.15 10.76 -2.95
CA ILE A 39 0.06 10.37 -3.69
C ILE A 39 -0.32 10.10 -5.14
N GLU A 40 0.35 10.76 -6.07
CA GLU A 40 0.24 10.49 -7.49
C GLU A 40 1.37 9.56 -7.97
N VAL A 41 1.00 8.59 -8.80
CA VAL A 41 1.92 7.63 -9.42
C VAL A 41 1.74 7.71 -10.93
N ALA A 42 2.75 8.26 -11.61
CA ALA A 42 2.81 8.36 -13.06
C ALA A 42 3.73 7.30 -13.68
N GLY A 43 4.70 6.77 -12.92
CA GLY A 43 5.62 5.74 -13.38
C GLY A 43 6.76 5.47 -12.39
N ASN A 44 7.76 4.72 -12.83
CA ASN A 44 8.92 4.32 -12.02
C ASN A 44 10.18 5.15 -12.28
N GLY A 45 10.04 6.34 -12.87
CA GLY A 45 11.16 7.26 -13.10
C GLY A 45 11.83 7.79 -11.83
N GLY A 46 11.23 7.58 -10.66
CA GLY A 46 11.71 8.04 -9.35
C GLY A 46 10.79 9.08 -8.72
N PRO A 47 11.09 9.53 -7.49
CA PRO A 47 10.26 10.51 -6.80
C PRO A 47 10.42 11.91 -7.41
N GLY A 48 9.30 12.64 -7.59
CA GLY A 48 9.32 14.06 -7.99
C GLY A 48 9.71 14.37 -9.43
N VAL A 49 9.72 13.38 -10.32
CA VAL A 49 10.08 13.55 -11.73
C VAL A 49 8.93 13.20 -12.66
N SER A 50 9.00 13.66 -13.91
CA SER A 50 8.07 13.23 -14.96
C SER A 50 8.14 11.71 -15.14
N ASN A 51 6.98 11.05 -15.26
CA ASN A 51 6.86 9.59 -15.25
C ASN A 51 7.36 8.94 -13.94
N GLY A 52 7.31 9.67 -12.83
CA GLY A 52 7.71 9.25 -11.48
C GLY A 52 6.53 9.09 -10.53
N HIS A 53 6.76 9.34 -9.24
CA HIS A 53 5.73 9.31 -8.19
C HIS A 53 5.95 10.39 -7.14
N ASP A 54 4.91 10.68 -6.36
CA ASP A 54 4.99 11.57 -5.22
C ASP A 54 5.77 10.96 -4.06
N LYS A 55 6.45 11.81 -3.30
CA LYS A 55 7.13 11.40 -2.08
C LYS A 55 7.01 12.42 -0.95
N LEU A 56 6.61 11.93 0.22
CA LEU A 56 6.72 12.64 1.49
C LEU A 56 8.02 12.23 2.21
N ILE A 57 8.88 13.19 2.50
CA ILE A 57 10.05 13.01 3.36
C ILE A 57 9.75 13.64 4.72
N TYR A 58 9.96 12.88 5.80
CA TYR A 58 9.75 13.35 7.16
C TYR A 58 10.97 13.05 8.04
N ASN A 59 11.31 13.93 8.98
CA ASN A 59 12.59 13.85 9.68
C ASN A 59 12.54 13.37 11.14
N SER A 60 11.39 12.89 11.62
CA SER A 60 11.22 12.44 13.00
C SER A 60 10.28 11.24 13.08
N ASN A 61 9.99 10.78 14.30
CA ASN A 61 8.97 9.77 14.53
C ASN A 61 7.62 10.24 13.97
N LEU A 62 6.95 9.37 13.23
CA LEU A 62 5.66 9.64 12.63
C LEU A 62 4.70 8.51 12.94
N THR A 63 3.55 8.86 13.48
CA THR A 63 2.43 7.92 13.64
C THR A 63 1.49 8.11 12.47
N LEU A 64 1.34 7.07 11.66
CA LEU A 64 0.39 7.04 10.56
C LEU A 64 -1.03 7.05 11.12
N ASN A 65 -1.89 7.83 10.46
CA ASN A 65 -3.29 8.00 10.81
C ASN A 65 -4.02 8.58 9.58
N GLY A 66 -5.36 8.65 9.65
CA GLY A 66 -6.17 9.25 8.60
C GLY A 66 -6.26 8.36 7.37
N THR A 67 -6.20 8.96 6.18
CA THR A 67 -6.46 8.27 4.91
C THR A 67 -5.28 8.35 3.95
N LEU A 68 -4.84 7.21 3.41
CA LEU A 68 -3.95 7.18 2.25
C LEU A 68 -4.77 7.13 0.97
N THR A 69 -4.57 8.09 0.07
CA THR A 69 -5.16 8.09 -1.27
C THR A 69 -4.04 7.99 -2.31
N VAL A 70 -4.14 7.02 -3.20
CA VAL A 70 -3.22 6.88 -4.34
C VAL A 70 -4.00 7.14 -5.63
N VAL A 71 -3.43 7.94 -6.53
CA VAL A 71 -3.99 8.24 -7.85
C VAL A 71 -2.98 7.84 -8.90
N GLU A 72 -3.37 6.90 -9.76
CA GLU A 72 -2.57 6.58 -10.95
C GLU A 72 -2.88 7.60 -12.05
N THR A 73 -1.89 8.38 -12.45
CA THR A 73 -2.06 9.49 -13.42
C THR A 73 -1.60 9.13 -14.83
N ALA A 74 -0.85 8.02 -14.98
CA ALA A 74 -0.46 7.42 -16.24
C ALA A 74 -0.34 5.91 -16.08
N SER A 75 -0.43 5.15 -17.18
CA SER A 75 -0.34 3.68 -17.12
C SER A 75 1.05 3.23 -16.67
N THR A 76 1.14 2.78 -15.43
CA THR A 76 2.38 2.29 -14.82
C THR A 76 2.50 0.77 -14.92
N LEU A 77 3.74 0.28 -14.98
CA LEU A 77 4.06 -1.14 -14.88
C LEU A 77 4.01 -1.61 -13.41
N GLN A 78 4.02 -2.94 -13.21
CA GLN A 78 4.19 -3.52 -11.87
C GLN A 78 5.53 -3.07 -11.28
N ASP A 79 5.46 -2.37 -10.15
CA ASP A 79 6.64 -1.85 -9.44
C ASP A 79 6.28 -1.49 -7.98
N THR A 80 7.31 -1.13 -7.21
CA THR A 80 7.21 -0.62 -5.84
C THR A 80 7.67 0.83 -5.77
N PHE A 81 6.85 1.68 -5.17
CA PHE A 81 7.06 3.12 -5.05
C PHE A 81 7.24 3.50 -3.59
N SER A 82 8.35 4.16 -3.24
CA SER A 82 8.60 4.68 -1.88
C SER A 82 7.98 6.06 -1.75
N VAL A 83 6.76 6.10 -1.21
CA VAL A 83 5.89 7.29 -1.20
C VAL A 83 5.99 8.08 0.09
N LEU A 84 6.49 7.45 1.16
CA LEU A 84 6.85 8.11 2.40
C LEU A 84 8.17 7.54 2.89
N GLN A 85 9.10 8.41 3.29
CA GLN A 85 10.35 8.01 3.90
C GLN A 85 10.70 8.88 5.11
N LEU A 86 11.09 8.22 6.20
CA LEU A 86 11.69 8.86 7.35
C LEU A 86 13.20 8.99 7.15
N THR A 87 13.76 10.19 7.30
CA THR A 87 15.21 10.39 7.36
C THR A 87 15.78 10.11 8.75
N SER A 88 14.93 10.15 9.79
CA SER A 88 15.26 9.70 11.15
C SER A 88 13.99 9.32 11.93
N GLY A 89 14.14 8.49 12.97
CA GLY A 89 13.03 8.01 13.78
C GLY A 89 12.37 6.73 13.25
N THR A 90 11.15 6.46 13.71
CA THR A 90 10.37 5.27 13.31
C THR A 90 8.94 5.61 12.91
N LEU A 91 8.42 4.82 11.97
CA LEU A 91 7.00 4.76 11.66
C LEU A 91 6.29 3.85 12.65
N SER A 92 5.09 4.27 13.03
CA SER A 92 4.18 3.53 13.90
C SER A 92 2.74 3.76 13.47
N GLY A 93 1.81 2.90 13.92
CA GLY A 93 0.42 2.98 13.53
C GLY A 93 0.16 2.53 12.09
N ASP A 94 -1.01 2.87 11.57
CA ASP A 94 -1.47 2.54 10.22
C ASP A 94 -2.44 3.64 9.74
N PHE A 95 -2.71 3.67 8.44
CA PHE A 95 -3.82 4.47 7.93
C PHE A 95 -5.15 3.85 8.38
N VAL A 96 -6.08 4.70 8.82
CA VAL A 96 -7.42 4.27 9.22
C VAL A 96 -8.22 3.86 7.99
N ASN A 97 -8.05 4.60 6.88
CA ASN A 97 -8.69 4.30 5.61
C ASN A 97 -7.67 4.32 4.47
N THR A 98 -7.98 3.60 3.40
CA THR A 98 -7.21 3.66 2.16
C THR A 98 -8.13 3.76 0.95
N ASN A 99 -7.73 4.58 -0.02
CA ASN A 99 -8.34 4.68 -1.34
C ASN A 99 -7.26 4.41 -2.38
N LEU A 100 -7.15 3.15 -2.79
CA LEU A 100 -6.13 2.67 -3.71
C LEU A 100 -6.77 2.28 -5.04
N PRO A 101 -6.13 2.57 -6.19
CA PRO A 101 -6.58 2.06 -7.47
C PRO A 101 -6.51 0.53 -7.52
N GLN A 102 -7.15 -0.06 -8.53
CA GLN A 102 -7.13 -1.51 -8.69
C GLN A 102 -5.69 -2.04 -8.81
N PHE A 103 -5.43 -3.16 -8.15
CA PHE A 103 -4.13 -3.83 -8.11
C PHE A 103 -3.02 -3.07 -7.39
N TYR A 104 -3.36 -2.02 -6.65
CA TYR A 104 -2.43 -1.40 -5.72
C TYR A 104 -2.63 -1.98 -4.32
N SER A 105 -1.51 -2.20 -3.63
CA SER A 105 -1.44 -2.44 -2.20
C SER A 105 -0.37 -1.51 -1.60
N TYR A 106 -0.30 -1.46 -0.28
CA TYR A 106 0.76 -0.74 0.41
C TYR A 106 1.34 -1.61 1.51
N GLN A 107 2.56 -1.29 1.91
CA GLN A 107 3.26 -1.92 3.01
C GLN A 107 3.98 -0.83 3.80
N ILE A 108 3.91 -0.96 5.13
CA ILE A 108 4.62 -0.10 6.06
C ILE A 108 5.84 -0.88 6.57
N THR A 109 7.01 -0.25 6.53
CA THR A 109 8.22 -0.69 7.22
C THR A 109 8.47 0.18 8.44
N SER A 110 9.59 -0.02 9.13
CA SER A 110 9.96 0.83 10.27
C SER A 110 10.27 2.28 9.88
N ASN A 111 10.50 2.59 8.60
CA ASN A 111 10.91 3.92 8.14
C ASN A 111 10.32 4.35 6.79
N GLU A 112 9.57 3.48 6.10
CA GLU A 112 8.97 3.80 4.81
C GLU A 112 7.52 3.32 4.68
N VAL A 113 6.76 4.02 3.84
CA VAL A 113 5.53 3.50 3.26
C VAL A 113 5.80 3.22 1.79
N LEU A 114 5.64 1.95 1.42
CA LEU A 114 5.79 1.46 0.06
C LEU A 114 4.41 1.22 -0.54
N VAL A 115 4.20 1.68 -1.76
CA VAL A 115 3.01 1.39 -2.57
C VAL A 115 3.42 0.43 -3.67
N MET A 116 2.76 -0.71 -3.77
CA MET A 116 3.09 -1.76 -4.72
C MET A 116 1.95 -1.89 -5.73
N LYS A 117 2.27 -1.82 -7.02
CA LYS A 117 1.33 -2.19 -8.08
C LYS A 117 1.60 -3.63 -8.49
N ILE A 118 0.59 -4.48 -8.41
CA ILE A 118 0.65 -5.85 -8.93
C ILE A 118 -0.20 -5.99 -10.20
N THR A 119 -0.03 -7.10 -10.92
CA THR A 119 -1.04 -7.58 -11.86
C THR A 119 -1.82 -8.68 -11.15
N SER A 120 -3.12 -8.81 -11.43
CA SER A 120 -3.82 -10.03 -11.02
C SER A 120 -3.11 -11.22 -11.65
N SER A 121 -2.46 -12.04 -10.83
CA SER A 121 -2.21 -13.42 -11.21
C SER A 121 -3.58 -14.09 -11.24
N LEU A 122 -4.12 -14.27 -12.43
CA LEU A 122 -5.16 -15.27 -12.61
C LEU A 122 -4.53 -16.58 -12.13
N MET A 123 -5.04 -17.15 -11.05
CA MET A 123 -4.82 -18.56 -10.80
C MET A 123 -5.28 -19.26 -12.07
N CYS A 124 -4.35 -19.88 -12.79
CA CYS A 124 -4.69 -20.65 -13.97
C CYS A 124 -5.73 -21.69 -13.54
N PRO A 125 -6.81 -21.94 -14.30
CA PRO A 125 -7.77 -23.00 -13.98
C PRO A 125 -7.13 -24.37 -13.73
N ALA A 126 -5.87 -24.57 -14.14
CA ALA A 126 -5.08 -25.77 -13.89
C ALA A 126 -4.75 -26.03 -12.40
N ASP A 127 -4.86 -25.04 -11.50
CA ASP A 127 -4.68 -25.27 -10.06
C ASP A 127 -6.01 -25.63 -9.34
N MET A 128 -7.13 -25.60 -10.07
CA MET A 128 -8.36 -26.29 -9.67
C MET A 128 -8.29 -27.74 -10.15
N MET A 129 -7.27 -28.48 -9.72
CA MET A 129 -7.28 -29.93 -9.86
C MET A 129 -8.30 -30.48 -8.86
N VAL A 130 -9.54 -30.69 -9.33
CA VAL A 130 -10.49 -31.57 -8.63
C VAL A 130 -9.84 -32.95 -8.58
N ILE A 131 -9.29 -33.33 -7.43
CA ILE A 131 -8.92 -34.71 -7.17
C ILE A 131 -10.20 -35.54 -7.36
N PRO A 132 -10.26 -36.50 -8.30
CA PRO A 132 -11.41 -37.38 -8.37
C PRO A 132 -11.49 -38.16 -7.06
N GLN A 133 -12.60 -38.01 -6.33
CA GLN A 133 -12.92 -38.88 -5.20
C GLN A 133 -12.91 -40.33 -5.71
N PRO A 134 -12.17 -41.28 -5.09
CA PRO A 134 -12.19 -42.65 -5.56
C PRO A 134 -13.62 -43.18 -5.51
N ASP A 135 -14.15 -43.57 -6.66
CA ASP A 135 -15.47 -44.19 -6.77
C ASP A 135 -15.42 -45.58 -6.11
N ASN A 136 -15.80 -45.61 -4.84
CA ASN A 136 -15.86 -46.83 -4.05
C ASN A 136 -17.05 -47.72 -4.46
N ALA A 137 -17.81 -47.41 -5.52
CA ALA A 137 -18.99 -48.19 -5.92
C ALA A 137 -18.67 -49.51 -6.62
N ARG A 138 -17.41 -49.83 -6.95
CA ARG A 138 -17.04 -51.10 -7.62
C ARG A 138 -16.39 -52.17 -6.75
N GLN A 139 -16.20 -51.94 -5.45
CA GLN A 139 -15.70 -52.99 -4.53
C GLN A 139 -16.80 -53.86 -3.90
N SER A 140 -18.08 -53.65 -4.27
CA SER A 140 -19.23 -54.39 -3.70
C SER A 140 -19.74 -55.55 -4.58
N LEU A 141 -19.01 -56.02 -5.61
CA LEU A 141 -19.48 -57.13 -6.46
C LEU A 141 -18.54 -58.35 -6.56
N MET A 142 -17.37 -58.33 -5.91
CA MET A 142 -16.43 -59.48 -5.94
C MET A 142 -16.40 -60.30 -4.63
N ALA A 143 -17.22 -59.96 -3.63
CA ALA A 143 -17.27 -60.66 -2.33
C ALA A 143 -18.52 -61.57 -2.15
N SER A 144 -19.25 -61.90 -3.22
CA SER A 144 -20.41 -62.78 -3.14
C SER A 144 -20.61 -63.61 -4.42
N MET A 145 -19.72 -64.56 -4.69
CA MET A 145 -20.07 -65.75 -5.48
C MET A 145 -19.06 -66.90 -5.27
N ARG A 146 -19.56 -68.00 -4.68
CA ARG A 146 -18.95 -69.35 -4.51
C ARG A 146 -17.98 -69.46 -3.31
N MET A 147 -18.30 -70.12 -2.19
CA MET A 147 -18.73 -71.53 -1.97
C MET A 147 -17.92 -72.53 -2.76
#